data_AF-A0A6P2DDJ0-F1
#
_entry.id   AF-A0A6P2DDJ0-F1
#
_cell.length_a   1.000
_cell.length_b   1.000
_cell.length_c   1.000
_cell.angle_alpha   90.00
_cell.angle_beta   90.00
_cell.angle_gamma   90.00
#
_symmetry.space_group_name_H-M   'P 1'
#
loop_
_entity.id
_entity.type
_entity.pdbx_description
1 polymer ?
#
loop_
_entity_poly.entity_id
_entity_poly.type
_entity_poly.pdbx_seq_one_letter_code
_entity_poly.pdbx_strand_id
1 'polypeptide(L)'
;MAVAPALAPPHEYPTFGLPSGSVRGILSVLICSFFWIVLLFPAGTTITVPLGHFFLLTLVFLAFASHPGTDARTSAVLPWLMRVVFVGGSAAVVAFAIWKDPELAAARLTPGTNEISQWPLLLGCLAGGFGAALFLRFIIGRNHNLFLSIRAWVGTVAMMLLFVETILQFLVLPNVAEKNLEALKIWEGIIIAVVAGYFGSRA
;
A
#
# COMPACT_ATOMS: atom_id res chain seq x y z
N MET A 1 -41.31 -11.07 -28.36
CA MET A 1 -39.89 -11.18 -27.94
C MET A 1 -39.81 -10.77 -26.48
N ALA A 2 -39.53 -11.71 -25.58
CA ALA A 2 -39.34 -11.39 -24.17
C ALA A 2 -37.96 -10.74 -24.01
N VAL A 3 -37.93 -9.49 -23.54
CA VAL A 3 -36.69 -8.80 -23.16
C VAL A 3 -36.16 -9.51 -21.92
N ALA A 4 -35.00 -10.15 -22.05
CA ALA A 4 -34.32 -10.76 -20.91
C ALA A 4 -34.11 -9.69 -19.83
N PRO A 5 -34.42 -9.95 -18.55
CA PRO A 5 -34.17 -8.99 -17.48
C PRO A 5 -32.67 -8.66 -17.47
N ALA A 6 -32.34 -7.38 -17.50
CA ALA A 6 -30.97 -6.90 -17.35
C ALA A 6 -30.40 -7.50 -16.06
N LEU A 7 -29.41 -8.38 -16.19
CA LEU A 7 -28.66 -8.93 -15.05
C LEU A 7 -28.18 -7.75 -14.21
N ALA A 8 -28.69 -7.67 -12.97
CA ALA A 8 -28.27 -6.65 -12.03
C ALA A 8 -26.73 -6.65 -11.96
N PRO A 9 -26.08 -5.47 -11.98
CA PRO A 9 -24.62 -5.41 -11.94
C PRO A 9 -24.13 -6.15 -10.68
N PRO A 10 -23.02 -6.92 -10.75
CA PRO A 10 -22.52 -7.67 -9.61
C PRO A 10 -22.30 -6.74 -8.42
N HIS A 11 -22.95 -7.06 -7.30
CA HIS A 11 -22.91 -6.25 -6.08
C HIS A 11 -21.52 -6.32 -5.46
N GLU A 12 -20.62 -5.40 -5.82
CA GLU A 12 -19.34 -5.26 -5.12
C GLU A 12 -19.59 -4.84 -3.68
N TYR A 13 -19.14 -5.62 -2.68
CA TYR A 13 -19.11 -5.12 -1.30
C TYR A 13 -17.99 -4.08 -1.15
N PRO A 14 -18.32 -2.81 -0.89
CA PRO A 14 -17.33 -1.77 -0.72
C PRO A 14 -16.62 -1.92 0.63
N THR A 15 -15.29 -1.86 0.63
CA THR A 15 -14.52 -1.74 1.89
C THR A 15 -14.87 -0.39 2.53
N PHE A 16 -15.38 -0.40 3.76
CA PHE A 16 -15.89 0.79 4.46
C PHE A 16 -16.98 1.59 3.72
N GLY A 17 -17.71 1.00 2.77
CA GLY A 17 -18.67 1.78 1.98
C GLY A 17 -18.06 2.67 0.89
N LEU A 18 -16.74 2.62 0.69
CA LEU A 18 -16.04 3.46 -0.27
C LEU A 18 -16.19 2.98 -1.73
N PRO A 19 -16.18 3.92 -2.72
CA PRO A 19 -16.24 3.59 -4.14
C PRO A 19 -15.14 2.60 -4.56
N SER A 20 -15.44 1.79 -5.58
CA SER A 20 -14.48 0.87 -6.18
C SER A 20 -13.23 1.64 -6.65
N GLY A 21 -12.05 1.21 -6.18
CA GLY A 21 -10.77 1.85 -6.49
C GLY A 21 -10.27 2.88 -5.48
N SER A 22 -11.14 3.45 -4.64
CA SER A 22 -10.74 4.44 -3.62
C SER A 22 -9.79 3.84 -2.57
N VAL A 23 -10.02 2.60 -2.16
CA VAL A 23 -9.20 1.90 -1.16
C VAL A 23 -7.77 1.69 -1.66
N ARG A 24 -7.58 1.33 -2.94
CA ARG A 24 -6.24 1.25 -3.55
C ARG A 24 -5.54 2.61 -3.57
N GLY A 25 -6.29 3.66 -3.88
CA GLY A 25 -5.80 5.04 -3.81
C GLY A 25 -5.37 5.42 -2.40
N ILE A 26 -6.19 5.14 -1.39
CA ILE A 26 -5.89 5.42 0.02
C ILE A 26 -4.66 4.63 0.49
N LEU A 27 -4.59 3.33 0.21
CA LEU A 27 -3.40 2.52 0.54
C LEU A 27 -2.14 3.08 -0.12
N SER A 28 -2.23 3.53 -1.37
CA SER A 28 -1.10 4.16 -2.08
C SER A 28 -0.67 5.46 -1.43
N VAL A 29 -1.63 6.31 -1.05
CA VAL A 29 -1.35 7.56 -0.33
C VAL A 29 -0.76 7.28 1.05
N LEU A 30 -1.25 6.27 1.78
CA LEU A 30 -0.69 5.86 3.08
C LEU A 30 0.77 5.41 2.93
N ILE A 31 1.05 4.52 1.98
CA ILE A 31 2.42 4.06 1.70
C ILE A 31 3.32 5.26 1.35
N CYS A 32 2.87 6.17 0.48
CA CYS A 32 3.66 7.35 0.12
C CYS A 32 3.82 8.36 1.24
N SER A 33 2.79 8.55 2.06
CA SER A 33 2.85 9.46 3.20
C SER A 33 3.93 9.04 4.19
N PHE A 34 4.22 7.74 4.31
CA PHE A 34 5.35 7.24 5.08
C PHE A 34 6.67 7.83 4.59
N PHE A 35 6.93 7.75 3.27
CA PHE A 35 8.12 8.36 2.65
C PHE A 35 8.14 9.88 2.84
N TRP A 36 6.99 10.54 2.71
CA TRP A 36 6.91 11.98 2.91
C TRP A 36 7.28 12.38 4.34
N ILE A 37 6.80 11.63 5.34
CA ILE A 37 7.13 11.86 6.75
C ILE A 37 8.63 11.67 6.97
N VAL A 38 9.24 10.57 6.46
CA VAL A 38 10.70 10.35 6.60
C VAL A 38 11.48 11.50 5.98
N LEU A 39 11.12 11.93 4.76
CA LEU A 39 11.82 13.02 4.06
C LEU A 39 11.71 14.36 4.80
N LEU A 40 10.55 14.65 5.39
CA LEU A 40 10.29 15.91 6.11
C LEU A 40 10.71 15.87 7.58
N PHE A 41 11.11 14.71 8.10
CA PHE A 41 11.45 14.54 9.51
C PHE A 41 12.64 15.43 9.93
N PRO A 42 12.70 15.95 11.17
CA PRO A 42 13.81 16.79 11.62
C PRO A 42 15.19 16.14 11.43
N ALA A 43 16.17 16.92 10.95
CA ALA A 43 17.51 16.45 10.57
C ALA A 43 18.33 15.87 11.74
N GLY A 44 17.97 16.18 12.99
CA GLY A 44 18.65 15.68 14.19
C GLY A 44 18.41 14.21 14.53
N THR A 45 17.69 13.45 13.69
CA THR A 45 17.38 12.04 13.93
C THR A 45 17.74 11.19 12.72
N THR A 46 18.42 10.08 12.99
CA THR A 46 18.80 9.07 12.00
C THR A 46 17.62 8.13 11.75
N ILE A 47 16.65 8.60 10.97
CA ILE A 47 15.53 7.78 10.49
C ILE A 47 15.77 7.46 9.02
N THR A 48 15.77 6.18 8.69
CA THR A 48 15.82 5.67 7.32
C THR A 48 14.50 4.98 7.00
N VAL A 49 14.10 4.96 5.73
CA VAL A 49 12.92 4.20 5.32
C VAL A 49 13.22 2.70 5.47
N PRO A 50 12.39 1.92 6.19
CA PRO A 50 12.58 0.48 6.28
C PRO A 50 12.41 -0.20 4.94
N LEU A 51 13.23 -1.21 4.66
CA LEU A 51 13.25 -1.91 3.39
C LEU A 51 11.87 -2.40 2.93
N GLY A 52 11.02 -2.88 3.83
CA GLY A 52 9.69 -3.37 3.49
C GLY A 52 8.79 -2.35 2.77
N HIS A 53 8.95 -1.06 3.06
CA HIS A 53 8.16 0.01 2.42
C HIS A 53 8.51 0.19 0.94
N PHE A 54 9.74 -0.15 0.52
CA PHE A 54 10.11 -0.14 -0.90
C PHE A 54 9.39 -1.24 -1.68
N PHE A 55 9.22 -2.44 -1.09
CA PHE A 55 8.42 -3.51 -1.68
C PHE A 55 6.95 -3.11 -1.81
N LEU A 56 6.38 -2.47 -0.78
CA LEU A 56 5.03 -1.91 -0.85
C LEU A 56 4.88 -0.85 -1.96
N LEU A 57 5.90 -0.01 -2.13
CA LEU A 57 5.93 1.00 -3.19
C LEU A 57 5.88 0.37 -4.60
N THR A 58 6.51 -0.79 -4.81
CA THR A 58 6.40 -1.51 -6.10
C THR A 58 4.96 -1.91 -6.43
N LEU A 59 4.18 -2.33 -5.43
CA LEU A 59 2.76 -2.67 -5.60
C LEU A 59 1.94 -1.43 -5.97
N VAL A 60 2.27 -0.28 -5.39
CA VAL A 60 1.65 1.00 -5.75
C VAL A 60 1.91 1.34 -7.20
N PHE A 61 3.16 1.30 -7.66
CA PHE A 61 3.48 1.56 -9.07
C PHE A 61 2.82 0.57 -10.02
N LEU A 62 2.85 -0.73 -9.70
CA LEU A 62 2.17 -1.75 -10.49
C LEU A 62 0.67 -1.50 -10.55
N ALA A 63 0.07 -1.10 -9.42
CA ALA A 63 -1.33 -0.76 -9.34
C ALA A 63 -1.68 0.45 -10.21
N PHE A 64 -0.87 1.49 -10.23
CA PHE A 64 -1.06 2.65 -11.11
C PHE A 64 -0.90 2.28 -12.59
N ALA A 65 0.15 1.53 -12.95
CA ALA A 65 0.42 1.13 -14.32
C ALA A 65 -0.66 0.20 -14.92
N SER A 66 -1.27 -0.64 -14.08
CA SER A 66 -2.29 -1.63 -14.48
C SER A 66 -3.71 -1.10 -14.63
N HIS A 67 -3.97 0.20 -14.42
CA HIS A 67 -5.34 0.73 -14.62
C HIS A 67 -5.66 0.88 -16.12
N PRO A 68 -6.63 0.13 -16.66
CA PRO A 68 -7.10 0.36 -18.02
C PRO A 68 -7.81 1.72 -18.07
N GLY A 69 -7.40 2.58 -19.01
CA GLY A 69 -7.92 3.95 -19.17
C GLY A 69 -9.39 4.05 -19.61
N THR A 70 -10.15 2.96 -19.57
CA THR A 70 -11.51 2.85 -20.11
C THR A 70 -12.63 3.18 -19.13
N ASP A 71 -12.38 3.20 -17.81
CA ASP A 71 -13.39 3.57 -16.80
C ASP A 71 -13.41 5.07 -16.46
N ALA A 72 -13.11 5.92 -17.44
CA ALA A 72 -13.30 7.37 -17.34
C ALA A 72 -14.79 7.80 -17.31
N ARG A 73 -15.73 6.86 -17.48
CA ARG A 73 -17.17 7.15 -17.55
C ARG A 73 -17.88 7.25 -16.19
N THR A 74 -17.28 6.75 -15.10
CA THR A 74 -17.77 6.97 -13.74
C THR A 74 -16.73 7.81 -12.99
N SER A 75 -16.75 9.12 -13.30
CA SER A 75 -15.96 10.15 -12.61
C SER A 75 -16.35 10.24 -11.14
N ALA A 76 -15.85 9.32 -10.33
CA ALA A 76 -15.82 9.49 -8.89
C ALA A 76 -14.65 10.45 -8.60
N VAL A 77 -14.98 11.63 -8.08
CA VAL A 77 -14.01 12.68 -7.69
C VAL A 77 -12.93 12.12 -6.76
N LEU A 78 -13.30 11.13 -5.92
CA LEU A 78 -12.44 10.56 -4.90
C LEU A 78 -11.23 9.79 -5.47
N PRO A 79 -11.38 8.78 -6.37
CA PRO A 79 -10.25 8.17 -7.06
C PRO A 79 -9.33 9.17 -7.77
N TRP A 80 -9.89 10.15 -8.48
CA TRP A 80 -9.10 11.18 -9.17
C TRP A 80 -8.28 12.02 -8.19
N LEU A 81 -8.91 12.49 -7.12
CA LEU A 81 -8.25 13.24 -6.05
C LEU A 81 -7.08 12.45 -5.44
N MET A 82 -7.27 11.15 -5.18
CA MET A 82 -6.19 10.29 -4.66
C MET A 82 -5.00 10.23 -5.62
N ARG A 83 -5.20 10.23 -6.94
CA ARG A 83 -4.10 10.27 -7.91
C ARG A 83 -3.37 11.61 -7.87
N VAL A 84 -4.11 12.72 -7.81
CA VAL A 84 -3.53 14.07 -7.71
C VAL A 84 -2.72 14.21 -6.42
N VAL A 85 -3.25 13.74 -5.29
CA VAL A 85 -2.56 13.76 -4.00
C VAL A 85 -1.31 12.88 -4.05
N PHE A 86 -1.41 11.65 -4.59
CA PHE A 86 -0.27 10.75 -4.71
C PHE A 86 0.84 11.34 -5.59
N VAL A 87 0.53 11.75 -6.82
CA VAL A 87 1.53 12.25 -7.77
C VAL A 87 2.03 13.63 -7.35
N GLY A 88 1.11 14.57 -7.10
CA GLY A 88 1.42 15.94 -6.76
C GLY A 88 2.09 16.07 -5.39
N GLY A 89 1.60 15.34 -4.39
CA GLY A 89 2.21 15.30 -3.06
C GLY A 89 3.60 14.68 -3.09
N SER A 90 3.80 13.56 -3.80
CA SER A 90 5.13 12.95 -3.90
C SER A 90 6.12 13.83 -4.64
N ALA A 91 5.72 14.43 -5.76
CA ALA A 91 6.57 15.35 -6.50
C ALA A 91 6.96 16.57 -5.66
N ALA A 92 5.99 17.17 -4.95
CA ALA A 92 6.22 18.33 -4.10
C ALA A 92 7.18 18.01 -2.94
N VAL A 93 6.95 16.91 -2.22
CA VAL A 93 7.77 16.54 -1.06
C VAL A 93 9.19 16.15 -1.49
N VAL A 94 9.33 15.37 -2.56
CA VAL A 94 10.66 14.99 -3.09
C VAL A 94 11.42 16.23 -3.58
N ALA A 95 10.77 17.11 -4.35
CA ALA A 95 11.41 18.34 -4.82
C ALA A 95 11.84 19.24 -3.65
N PHE A 96 10.98 19.38 -2.64
CA PHE A 96 11.29 20.17 -1.45
C PHE A 96 12.44 19.56 -0.63
N ALA A 97 12.45 18.24 -0.45
CA ALA A 97 13.51 17.54 0.29
C ALA A 97 14.87 17.67 -0.40
N ILE A 98 14.91 17.47 -1.73
CA ILE A 98 16.13 17.63 -2.53
C ILE A 98 16.61 19.07 -2.52
N TRP A 99 15.70 20.05 -2.59
CA TRP A 99 16.06 21.46 -2.53
C TRP A 99 16.63 21.88 -1.18
N LYS A 100 16.09 21.32 -0.07
CA LYS A 100 16.51 21.66 1.28
C LYS A 100 17.85 21.02 1.65
N ASP A 101 18.00 19.72 1.41
CA ASP A 101 19.21 18.97 1.72
C ASP A 101 19.28 17.68 0.88
N PRO A 102 19.99 17.70 -0.27
CA PRO A 102 20.02 16.57 -1.18
C PRO A 102 20.76 15.36 -0.61
N GLU A 103 21.79 15.58 0.22
CA GLU A 103 22.56 14.50 0.83
C GLU A 103 21.73 13.78 1.90
N LEU A 104 21.05 14.53 2.75
CA LEU A 104 20.14 13.96 3.74
C LEU A 104 18.97 13.22 3.09
N ALA A 105 18.40 13.76 2.02
CA ALA A 105 17.34 13.09 1.27
C ALA A 105 17.82 11.75 0.68
N ALA A 106 19.00 11.72 0.08
CA ALA A 106 19.59 10.48 -0.44
C ALA A 106 19.88 9.47 0.68
N ALA A 107 20.42 9.91 1.81
CA ALA A 107 20.70 9.05 2.96
C ALA A 107 19.43 8.41 3.53
N ARG A 108 18.32 9.14 3.58
CA ARG A 108 17.03 8.65 4.09
C ARG A 108 16.33 7.65 3.17
N LEU A 109 16.52 7.81 1.86
CA LEU A 109 15.95 6.96 0.81
C LEU A 109 16.84 5.75 0.45
N THR A 110 18.04 5.66 1.02
CA THR A 110 18.95 4.53 0.80
C THR A 110 18.82 3.56 1.97
N PRO A 111 18.28 2.35 1.78
CA PRO A 111 18.21 1.35 2.84
C PRO A 111 19.62 0.94 3.29
N GLY A 112 19.75 0.54 4.55
CA GLY A 112 21.01 0.07 5.11
C GLY A 112 21.50 -1.20 4.41
N THR A 113 22.82 -1.33 4.20
CA THR A 113 23.41 -2.51 3.53
C THR A 113 23.15 -3.82 4.27
N ASN A 114 22.92 -3.76 5.57
CA ASN A 114 22.54 -4.89 6.43
C ASN A 114 21.11 -5.42 6.16
N GLU A 115 20.21 -4.60 5.63
CA GLU A 115 18.82 -4.97 5.33
C GLU A 115 18.70 -5.78 4.03
N ILE A 116 19.71 -5.72 3.15
CA ILE A 116 19.72 -6.42 1.85
C ILE A 116 19.51 -7.93 2.02
N SER A 117 20.05 -8.51 3.10
CA SER A 117 19.87 -9.93 3.43
C SER A 117 18.41 -10.38 3.57
N GLN A 118 17.49 -9.44 3.86
CA GLN A 118 16.08 -9.71 4.08
C GLN A 118 15.25 -9.71 2.79
N TRP A 119 15.83 -9.28 1.66
CA TRP A 119 15.16 -9.23 0.36
C TRP A 119 14.39 -10.50 0.00
N PRO A 120 14.96 -11.71 0.11
CA PRO A 120 14.26 -12.94 -0.28
C PRO A 120 13.01 -13.18 0.57
N LEU A 121 13.08 -12.86 1.87
CA LEU A 121 11.95 -13.00 2.78
C LEU A 121 10.83 -12.02 2.43
N LEU A 122 11.15 -10.73 2.26
CA LEU A 122 10.16 -9.70 1.95
C LEU A 122 9.54 -9.92 0.56
N LEU A 123 10.34 -10.35 -0.42
CA LEU A 123 9.86 -10.75 -1.74
C LEU A 123 8.95 -11.99 -1.63
N GLY A 124 9.30 -12.96 -0.80
CA GLY A 124 8.48 -14.13 -0.49
C GLY A 124 7.14 -13.74 0.15
N CYS A 125 7.13 -12.80 1.09
CA CYS A 125 5.91 -12.24 1.68
C CYS A 125 5.04 -11.53 0.63
N LEU A 126 5.66 -10.74 -0.25
CA LEU A 126 4.96 -10.03 -1.33
C LEU A 126 4.33 -11.00 -2.32
N ALA A 127 5.13 -11.91 -2.87
CA ALA A 127 4.69 -12.91 -3.85
C ALA A 127 3.68 -13.88 -3.22
N GLY A 128 3.92 -14.29 -1.98
CA GLY A 128 3.03 -15.17 -1.22
C GLY A 128 1.68 -14.52 -0.95
N GLY A 129 1.66 -13.29 -0.45
CA GLY A 129 0.42 -12.54 -0.21
C GLY A 129 -0.37 -12.31 -1.50
N PHE A 130 0.30 -11.78 -2.53
CA PHE A 130 -0.32 -11.51 -3.84
C PHE A 130 -0.85 -12.79 -4.50
N GLY A 131 -0.01 -13.84 -4.53
CA GLY A 131 -0.33 -15.14 -5.12
C GLY A 131 -1.45 -15.87 -4.38
N ALA A 132 -1.45 -15.84 -3.04
CA ALA A 132 -2.53 -16.42 -2.24
C ALA A 132 -3.88 -15.79 -2.55
N ALA A 133 -3.92 -14.47 -2.75
CA ALA A 133 -5.16 -13.78 -3.13
C ALA A 133 -5.64 -14.15 -4.54
N LEU A 134 -4.72 -14.31 -5.51
CA LEU A 134 -5.04 -14.80 -6.85
C LEU A 134 -5.57 -16.23 -6.83
N PHE A 135 -4.93 -17.10 -6.06
CA PHE A 135 -5.34 -18.49 -5.88
C PHE A 135 -6.73 -18.58 -5.23
N LEU A 136 -6.98 -17.78 -4.19
CA LEU A 136 -8.28 -17.70 -3.54
C LEU A 136 -9.37 -17.22 -4.50
N ARG A 137 -9.05 -16.22 -5.32
CA ARG A 137 -9.95 -15.73 -6.39
C ARG A 137 -10.26 -16.82 -7.41
N PHE A 138 -9.26 -17.62 -7.78
CA PHE A 138 -9.40 -18.72 -8.73
C PHE A 138 -10.32 -19.82 -8.20
N ILE A 139 -10.16 -20.22 -6.94
CA ILE A 139 -10.97 -21.29 -6.32
C ILE A 139 -12.42 -20.84 -6.09
N ILE A 140 -12.61 -19.69 -5.45
CA ILE A 140 -13.95 -19.27 -4.96
C ILE A 140 -14.76 -18.58 -6.07
N GLY A 141 -14.07 -17.99 -7.03
CA GLY A 141 -14.68 -17.21 -8.11
C GLY A 141 -14.78 -15.72 -7.76
N ARG A 142 -14.44 -14.88 -8.74
CA ARG A 142 -14.32 -13.41 -8.61
C ARG A 142 -15.59 -12.71 -8.11
N ASN A 143 -16.76 -13.22 -8.46
CA ASN A 143 -18.06 -12.60 -8.16
C ASN A 143 -18.79 -13.26 -6.99
N HIS A 144 -18.19 -14.26 -6.35
CA HIS A 144 -18.83 -14.95 -5.24
C HIS A 144 -18.81 -14.06 -3.99
N ASN A 145 -19.95 -13.97 -3.28
CA ASN A 145 -20.12 -13.08 -2.13
C ASN A 145 -19.04 -13.27 -1.06
N LEU A 146 -18.64 -14.52 -0.80
CA LEU A 146 -17.59 -14.83 0.17
C LEU A 146 -16.23 -14.25 -0.23
N PHE A 147 -15.85 -14.29 -1.51
CA PHE A 147 -14.60 -13.69 -1.99
C PHE A 147 -14.64 -12.17 -1.87
N LEU A 148 -15.78 -11.57 -2.22
CA LEU A 148 -15.98 -10.12 -2.11
C LEU A 148 -15.89 -9.64 -0.65
N SER A 149 -16.43 -10.41 0.31
CA SER A 149 -16.32 -10.14 1.75
C SER A 149 -14.89 -10.29 2.27
N ILE A 150 -14.18 -11.36 1.91
CA ILE A 150 -12.77 -11.55 2.29
C ILE A 150 -11.93 -10.39 1.75
N ARG A 151 -12.10 -10.04 0.48
CA ARG A 151 -11.42 -8.91 -0.15
C ARG A 151 -11.66 -7.60 0.58
N ALA A 152 -12.89 -7.35 1.04
CA ALA A 152 -13.21 -6.16 1.81
C ALA A 152 -12.46 -6.15 3.15
N TRP A 153 -12.51 -7.26 3.90
CA TRP A 153 -11.79 -7.41 5.17
C TRP A 153 -10.27 -7.27 5.03
N VAL A 154 -9.67 -7.90 4.02
CA VAL A 154 -8.22 -7.79 3.77
C VAL A 154 -7.83 -6.33 3.48
N GLY A 155 -8.65 -5.59 2.74
CA GLY A 155 -8.42 -4.15 2.52
C GLY A 155 -8.52 -3.31 3.80
N THR A 156 -9.48 -3.63 4.66
CA THR A 156 -9.62 -2.99 5.98
C THR A 156 -8.40 -3.24 6.85
N VAL A 157 -7.99 -4.51 6.97
CA VAL A 157 -6.82 -4.89 7.78
C VAL A 157 -5.55 -4.26 7.23
N ALA A 158 -5.37 -4.23 5.90
CA ALA A 158 -4.23 -3.58 5.26
C ALA A 158 -4.14 -2.08 5.62
N MET A 159 -5.26 -1.35 5.57
CA MET A 159 -5.28 0.06 5.95
C MET A 159 -4.95 0.27 7.42
N MET A 160 -5.54 -0.55 8.31
CA MET A 160 -5.25 -0.47 9.75
C MET A 160 -3.77 -0.78 10.04
N LEU A 161 -3.20 -1.80 9.41
CA LEU A 161 -1.81 -2.18 9.60
C LEU A 161 -0.85 -1.07 9.16
N LEU A 162 -1.07 -0.44 7.99
CA LEU A 162 -0.23 0.67 7.54
C LEU A 162 -0.35 1.91 8.45
N PHE A 163 -1.55 2.17 8.97
CA PHE A 163 -1.76 3.26 9.90
C PHE A 163 -1.04 3.00 11.23
N VAL A 164 -1.17 1.79 11.77
CA VAL A 164 -0.45 1.36 12.98
C VAL A 164 1.06 1.40 12.75
N GLU A 165 1.56 0.96 11.59
CA GLU A 165 2.98 1.04 11.26
C GLU A 165 3.52 2.47 11.26
N THR A 166 2.75 3.40 10.69
CA THR A 166 3.12 4.81 10.70
C THR A 166 3.23 5.34 12.15
N ILE A 167 2.28 4.97 13.02
CA ILE A 167 2.33 5.34 14.44
C ILE A 167 3.53 4.67 15.13
N LEU A 168 3.74 3.38 14.91
CA LEU A 168 4.84 2.64 15.53
C LEU A 168 6.20 3.23 15.16
N GLN A 169 6.44 3.52 13.89
CA GLN A 169 7.73 4.02 13.38
C GLN A 169 8.04 5.46 13.83
N PHE A 170 7.03 6.35 13.84
CA PHE A 170 7.27 7.77 14.10
C PHE A 170 6.93 8.24 15.51
N LEU A 171 6.05 7.54 16.22
CA LEU A 171 5.60 7.95 17.56
C LEU A 171 6.14 7.04 18.67
N VAL A 172 6.21 5.71 18.43
CA VAL A 172 6.59 4.75 19.46
C VAL A 172 8.08 4.45 19.43
N LEU A 173 8.58 3.92 18.32
CA LEU A 173 9.96 3.43 18.17
C LEU A 173 11.07 4.47 18.45
N PRO A 174 10.90 5.78 18.20
CA PRO A 174 11.91 6.77 18.59
C PRO A 174 12.09 6.87 20.11
N ASN A 175 11.08 6.48 20.89
CA ASN A 175 11.08 6.55 22.35
C ASN A 175 11.47 5.23 23.03
N VAL A 176 11.72 4.17 22.27
CA VAL A 176 12.06 2.84 22.80
C VAL A 176 13.58 2.65 22.80
N ALA A 177 14.16 2.41 23.99
CA ALA A 177 15.60 2.24 24.18
C ALA A 177 16.16 0.95 23.55
N GLU A 178 15.40 -0.16 23.62
CA GLU A 178 15.79 -1.45 23.04
C GLU A 178 14.80 -1.89 21.96
N LYS A 179 15.29 -1.95 20.72
CA LYS A 179 14.48 -2.37 19.57
C LYS A 179 14.68 -3.85 19.32
N ASN A 180 13.60 -4.62 19.38
CA ASN A 180 13.62 -6.00 18.93
C ASN A 180 13.60 -6.06 17.40
N LEU A 181 14.79 -6.18 16.81
CA LEU A 181 14.97 -6.19 15.36
C LEU A 181 14.27 -7.38 14.69
N GLU A 182 14.17 -8.53 15.34
CA GLU A 182 13.48 -9.69 14.75
C GLU A 182 11.97 -9.48 14.68
N ALA A 183 11.38 -8.92 15.75
CA ALA A 183 9.97 -8.58 15.77
C ALA A 183 9.60 -7.57 14.68
N LEU A 184 10.46 -6.57 14.45
CA LEU A 184 10.27 -5.58 13.38
C LEU A 184 10.29 -6.22 11.98
N LYS A 185 11.19 -7.17 11.73
CA LYS A 185 11.25 -7.89 10.44
C LYS A 185 9.99 -8.71 10.19
N ILE A 186 9.51 -9.42 11.21
CA ILE A 186 8.27 -10.21 11.12
C ILE A 186 7.09 -9.29 10.85
N TRP A 187 7.05 -8.16 11.56
CA TRP A 187 6.02 -7.14 11.40
C TRP A 187 5.98 -6.56 9.99
N GLU A 188 7.13 -6.17 9.42
CA GLU A 188 7.23 -5.75 8.02
C GLU A 188 6.74 -6.83 7.05
N GLY A 189 7.14 -8.08 7.27
CA GLY A 189 6.68 -9.22 6.46
C GLY A 189 5.16 -9.40 6.47
N ILE A 190 4.52 -9.26 7.64
CA ILE A 190 3.07 -9.34 7.81
C ILE A 190 2.38 -8.22 7.02
N ILE A 191 2.85 -6.98 7.17
CA ILE A 191 2.28 -5.82 6.45
C ILE A 191 2.37 -6.06 4.95
N ILE A 192 3.54 -6.46 4.44
CA ILE A 192 3.73 -6.74 3.03
C ILE A 192 2.78 -7.83 2.54
N ALA A 193 2.69 -8.96 3.25
CA ALA A 193 1.83 -10.06 2.84
C ALA A 193 0.35 -9.66 2.78
N VAL A 194 -0.14 -8.92 3.77
CA VAL A 194 -1.55 -8.49 3.83
C VAL A 194 -1.85 -7.43 2.77
N VAL A 195 -0.98 -6.42 2.62
CA VAL A 195 -1.17 -5.37 1.61
C VAL A 195 -1.06 -5.97 0.19
N ALA A 196 -0.07 -6.84 -0.06
CA ALA A 196 0.08 -7.56 -1.32
C ALA A 196 -1.14 -8.44 -1.61
N GLY A 197 -1.69 -9.12 -0.61
CA GLY A 197 -2.93 -9.89 -0.74
C GLY A 197 -4.12 -9.03 -1.15
N TYR A 198 -4.24 -7.80 -0.61
CA TYR A 198 -5.26 -6.88 -1.08
C TYR A 198 -5.06 -6.51 -2.56
N PHE A 199 -3.85 -6.12 -2.96
CA PHE A 199 -3.56 -5.78 -4.36
C PHE A 199 -3.80 -6.96 -5.31
N GLY A 200 -3.38 -8.17 -4.93
CA GLY A 200 -3.59 -9.41 -5.70
C GLY A 200 -5.06 -9.76 -5.85
N SER A 201 -5.89 -9.56 -4.82
CA SER A 201 -7.33 -9.81 -4.90
C SER A 201 -8.06 -8.93 -5.93
N ARG A 202 -7.44 -7.79 -6.31
CA ARG A 202 -7.96 -6.79 -7.25
C ARG A 202 -7.28 -6.81 -8.62
N ALA A 203 -6.21 -7.60 -8.82
CA ALA A 203 -5.53 -7.81 -10.10
C ALA A 203 -6.35 -8.75 -10.99
#